data_AF-A0A1Q7BY44-F1
#
_entry.id   AF-A0A1Q7BY44-F1
#
_cell.length_a   1.000
_cell.length_b   1.000
_cell.length_c   1.000
_cell.angle_alpha   90.00
_cell.angle_beta   90.00
_cell.angle_gamma   90.00
#
_symmetry.space_group_name_H-M   'P 1'
#
loop_
_entity.id
_entity.type
_entity.pdbx_description
1 polymer ?
#
loop_
_entity_poly.entity_id
_entity_poly.type
_entity_poly.pdbx_seq_one_letter_code
_entity_poly.pdbx_strand_id
1 'polypeptide(L)' 'MTPDANLDPKVAALVSAAFDKSWPFVKTDPELAHVDRQEVRTRLAQNLARIAQGGERDMWRLANAAIGQLRRERSAA' A
#
# COMPACT_ATOMS: atom_id res chain seq x y z
N MET A 1 11.94 1.14 -14.72
CA MET A 1 11.82 1.91 -13.47
C MET A 1 11.55 0.90 -12.36
N THR A 2 12.60 0.35 -11.75
CA THR A 2 12.50 -0.56 -10.61
C THR A 2 12.26 0.29 -9.38
N PRO A 3 11.08 0.24 -8.74
CA PRO A 3 11.01 0.76 -7.40
C PRO A 3 11.89 -0.16 -6.55
N ASP A 4 12.76 0.45 -5.75
CA ASP A 4 13.16 -0.13 -4.48
C ASP A 4 14.28 -1.19 -4.49
N ALA A 5 15.53 -0.74 -4.56
CA ALA A 5 16.69 -1.56 -4.17
C ALA A 5 17.43 -0.98 -2.95
N ASN A 6 16.89 0.05 -2.30
CA ASN A 6 17.58 0.72 -1.19
C ASN A 6 16.63 1.24 -0.10
N LEU A 7 15.47 0.59 0.11
CA LEU A 7 14.80 0.74 1.39
C LEU A 7 15.70 0.16 2.48
N ASP A 8 15.81 0.90 3.57
CA ASP A 8 16.35 0.36 4.81
C ASP A 8 15.61 -0.96 5.13
N PRO A 9 16.32 -2.04 5.50
CA PRO A 9 15.72 -3.36 5.67
C PRO A 9 14.58 -3.36 6.71
N LYS A 10 14.61 -2.46 7.70
CA LYS A 10 13.51 -2.32 8.66
C LYS A 10 12.27 -1.69 8.01
N VAL A 11 12.48 -0.73 7.12
CA VAL A 11 11.40 -0.10 6.36
C VAL A 11 10.79 -1.10 5.37
N ALA A 12 11.62 -1.90 4.68
CA ALA A 12 11.14 -2.97 3.82
C ALA A 12 10.31 -4.02 4.58
N ALA A 13 10.77 -4.43 5.76
CA ALA A 13 10.03 -5.36 6.63
C ALA A 13 8.68 -4.77 7.10
N LEU A 14 8.67 -3.48 7.47
CA LEU A 14 7.45 -2.76 7.85
C LEU A 14 6.45 -2.68 6.70
N VAL A 15 6.92 -2.33 5.49
CA VAL A 15 6.09 -2.26 4.28
C VAL A 15 5.50 -3.62 3.96
N SER A 16 6.29 -4.69 4.04
CA SER A 16 5.80 -6.06 3.82
C SER A 16 4.73 -6.45 4.85
N ALA A 17 4.98 -6.20 6.14
CA ALA A 17 4.02 -6.51 7.19
C ALA A 17 2.71 -5.72 7.04
N ALA A 18 2.80 -4.43 6.72
CA ALA A 18 1.62 -3.60 6.46
C ALA A 18 0.88 -4.03 5.19
N PHE A 19 1.59 -4.50 4.16
CA PHE A 19 0.99 -5.08 2.96
C PHE A 19 0.18 -6.33 3.30
N ASP A 20 0.78 -7.30 3.99
CA ASP A 20 0.09 -8.55 4.37
C ASP A 20 -1.15 -8.30 5.23
N LYS A 21 -1.12 -7.25 6.06
CA LYS A 21 -2.28 -6.83 6.87
C LYS A 21 -3.35 -6.13 6.07
N SER A 22 -2.99 -5.28 5.11
CA SER A 22 -3.94 -4.47 4.34
C SER A 22 -4.56 -5.22 3.16
N TRP A 23 -3.82 -6.14 2.53
CA TRP A 23 -4.26 -6.84 1.33
C TRP A 23 -5.58 -7.62 1.47
N PRO A 24 -5.86 -8.32 2.59
CA PRO A 24 -7.15 -8.98 2.82
C PRO A 24 -8.34 -8.01 2.82
N PHE A 25 -8.16 -6.77 3.27
CA PHE A 25 -9.22 -5.76 3.28
C PHE A 25 -9.43 -5.19 1.87
N VAL A 26 -8.32 -4.88 1.19
CA VAL A 26 -8.32 -4.33 -0.17
C VAL A 26 -8.98 -5.29 -1.16
N LYS A 27 -8.69 -6.59 -1.07
CA LYS A 27 -9.27 -7.59 -2.00
C LYS A 27 -10.78 -7.80 -1.79
N THR A 28 -11.31 -7.48 -0.62
CA THR A 28 -12.73 -7.58 -0.28
C THR A 28 -13.46 -6.25 -0.42
N ASP A 29 -12.74 -5.17 -0.75
CA ASP A 29 -13.27 -3.83 -0.85
C ASP A 29 -14.10 -3.69 -2.15
N PRO A 30 -15.42 -3.43 -2.06
CA PRO A 30 -16.26 -3.31 -3.24
C PRO A 30 -15.91 -2.08 -4.10
N GLU A 31 -15.33 -1.03 -3.52
CA GLU A 31 -14.88 0.15 -4.26
C GLU A 31 -13.70 -0.18 -5.19
N LEU A 32 -12.92 -1.21 -4.83
CA LEU A 32 -11.73 -1.65 -5.55
C LEU A 32 -11.96 -2.92 -6.39
N ALA A 33 -13.13 -3.56 -6.26
CA ALA A 33 -13.47 -4.83 -6.92
C ALA A 33 -13.52 -4.74 -8.46
N HIS A 34 -13.68 -3.53 -9.01
CA HIS A 34 -13.79 -3.29 -10.46
C HIS A 34 -12.44 -3.05 -11.16
N VAL A 35 -11.33 -3.03 -10.40
CA VAL A 35 -9.98 -2.76 -10.92
C VAL A 35 -9.20 -4.08 -11.01
N ASP A 36 -8.28 -4.16 -11.96
CA ASP A 36 -7.37 -5.29 -12.06
C ASP A 36 -6.61 -5.52 -10.74
N ARG A 37 -6.67 -6.75 -10.22
CA ARG A 37 -6.09 -7.09 -8.90
C ARG A 37 -4.58 -6.88 -8.86
N GLN A 38 -3.88 -7.10 -9.97
CA GLN A 38 -2.44 -6.88 -10.01
C GLN A 38 -2.11 -5.38 -9.99
N GLU A 39 -2.92 -4.56 -10.64
CA GLU A 39 -2.80 -3.11 -10.57
C GLU A 39 -3.04 -2.60 -9.14
N VAL A 40 -4.15 -3.00 -8.51
CA VAL A 40 -4.47 -2.63 -7.12
C VAL A 40 -3.36 -3.06 -6.16
N ARG A 41 -2.82 -4.27 -6.34
CA ARG A 41 -1.69 -4.79 -5.57
C ARG A 41 -0.45 -3.92 -5.72
N THR A 42 -0.11 -3.55 -6.96
CA THR A 42 1.06 -2.73 -7.27
C THR A 42 0.92 -1.33 -6.67
N ARG A 43 -0.25 -0.71 -6.80
CA ARG A 43 -0.56 0.61 -6.21
C ARG A 43 -0.49 0.59 -4.70
N LEU A 44 -1.04 -0.43 -4.06
CA LEU A 44 -0.97 -0.59 -2.60
C LEU A 44 0.49 -0.65 -2.13
N ALA A 45 1.32 -1.49 -2.75
CA ALA A 45 2.74 -1.61 -2.41
C ALA A 45 3.50 -0.28 -2.60
N GLN A 46 3.24 0.44 -3.70
CA GLN A 46 3.83 1.75 -3.96
C GLN A 46 3.43 2.79 -2.90
N ASN A 47 2.16 2.82 -2.51
CA ASN A 47 1.65 3.74 -1.50
C ASN A 47 2.26 3.44 -0.13
N LEU A 48 2.34 2.17 0.27
CA LEU A 48 2.99 1.76 1.52
C LEU A 48 4.47 2.18 1.55
N ALA A 49 5.23 1.89 0.49
CA ALA A 49 6.64 2.27 0.39
C ALA A 49 6.83 3.79 0.47
N ARG A 50 6.02 4.57 -0.26
CA ARG A 50 6.08 6.04 -0.24
C ARG A 50 5.80 6.61 1.15
N ILE A 51 4.76 6.11 1.83
CA ILE A 51 4.40 6.59 3.18
C ILE A 51 5.49 6.22 4.19
N ALA A 52 6.08 5.02 4.07
CA ALA A 52 7.14 4.56 4.97
C ALA A 52 8.43 5.36 4.79
N GLN A 53 8.78 5.68 3.54
CA GLN A 53 9.90 6.59 3.20
C GLN A 53 9.67 8.01 3.73
N GLY A 54 8.40 8.44 3.84
CA GLY A 54 8.02 9.70 4.48
C GLY A 54 8.21 9.73 6.00
N GLY A 55 8.60 8.62 6.62
CA GLY A 55 8.91 8.53 8.05
C GLY A 55 7.82 7.92 8.92
N GLU A 56 6.71 7.47 8.35
CA GLU A 56 5.71 6.68 9.09
C GLU A 56 6.31 5.31 9.43
N ARG A 57 6.29 4.98 10.72
CA ARG A 57 6.88 3.76 11.27
C ARG A 57 5.85 2.86 11.93
N ASP A 58 4.63 3.36 12.12
CA ASP A 58 3.53 2.57 12.66
C ASP A 58 2.86 1.77 11.53
N MET A 59 2.88 0.44 11.65
CA MET A 59 2.33 -0.49 10.67
C MET A 59 0.84 -0.25 10.40
N TRP A 60 0.05 0.02 11.45
CA TRP A 60 -1.39 0.20 11.33
C TRP A 60 -1.72 1.52 10.65
N ARG A 61 -1.00 2.59 10.99
CA ARG A 61 -1.12 3.88 10.30
C ARG A 61 -0.71 3.77 8.84
N LEU A 62 0.37 3.04 8.55
CA LEU A 62 0.84 2.80 7.18
C LEU A 62 -0.22 2.10 6.34
N ALA A 63 -0.78 1.00 6.86
CA ALA A 63 -1.82 0.22 6.21
C ALA A 63 -3.08 1.06 5.94
N ASN A 64 -3.58 1.75 6.96
CA ASN A 64 -4.80 2.56 6.84
C ASN A 64 -4.61 3.74 5.87
N ALA A 65 -3.47 4.42 5.94
CA ALA A 65 -3.16 5.53 5.05
C ALA A 65 -3.03 5.06 3.59
N ALA A 66 -2.41 3.91 3.34
CA ALA A 66 -2.27 3.35 2.00
C ALA A 66 -3.62 2.91 1.41
N ILE A 67 -4.49 2.28 2.20
CA ILE A 67 -5.86 1.92 1.78
C ILE A 67 -6.67 3.19 1.46
N GLY A 68 -6.62 4.19 2.35
CA GLY A 68 -7.31 5.46 2.12
C GLY A 68 -6.82 6.20 0.87
N GLN A 69 -5.51 6.15 0.59
CA GLN A 69 -4.93 6.70 -0.62
C GLN A 69 -5.40 5.95 -1.87
N LEU A 70 -5.42 4.62 -1.82
CA LEU A 70 -5.88 3.75 -2.90
C LEU A 70 -7.34 4.01 -3.27
N ARG A 71 -8.21 4.24 -2.27
CA ARG A 71 -9.61 4.63 -2.50
C ARG A 71 -9.73 6.01 -3.14
N ARG A 72 -8.96 7.00 -2.68
CA ARG A 72 -8.94 8.35 -3.29
C ARG A 72 -8.49 8.32 -4.74
N GLU A 73 -7.45 7.55 -5.05
CA GLU A 73 -6.96 7.35 -6.41
C GLU A 73 -8.05 6.72 -7.31
N ARG A 74 -8.86 5.82 -6.75
CA ARG A 74 -10.00 5.23 -7.46
C ARG A 74 -11.15 6.21 -7.65
N SER A 75 -11.50 7.03 -6.66
CA SER A 75 -12.58 8.00 -6.78
C SER A 75 -12.26 9.18 -7.72
N ALA A 76 -10.98 9.43 -7.98
CA ALA A 76 -10.51 10.51 -8.85
C ALA A 76 -10.30 10.09 -10.32
N ALA A 77 -10.50 8.81 -10.65
CA ALA A 77 -10.32 8.21 -11.97
C ALA A 77 -11.66 7.81 -12.59
#